data_AF-A0A9Q4IJJ2-F1
#
_entry.id   AF-A0A9Q4IJJ2-F1
#
_cell.length_a   1.000
_cell.length_b   1.000
_cell.length_c   1.000
_cell.angle_alpha   90.00
_cell.angle_beta   90.00
_cell.angle_gamma   90.00
#
_symmetry.space_group_name_H-M   'P 1'
#
loop_
_entity.id
_entity.type
_entity.pdbx_description
1 polymer ?
#
loop_
_entity_poly.entity_id
_entity_poly.type
_entity_poly.pdbx_seq_one_letter_code
_entity_poly.pdbx_strand_id
1 'polypeptide(L)'
;MKQKFLNKYQDYCRTREKKEELFKMMQKEDENLEDFVERLQYNLQRSIHPNVSKDILKTILLKGVRDNSLDMLNMLGKGDISKESYDEIVNLCKRCSRGAARNKSNSRDTTFSRVQKSANGGATRAEIGNLLEEFKTEMMSSLASQMDTLQIKKKHAEVEAALSIFCPQCRDKHPKRECPLDRKP
;
A
#
# COMPACT_ATOMS: atom_id res chain seq x y z
N MET A 1 -42.26 -16.61 -2.74
CA MET A 1 -41.63 -17.04 -1.46
C MET A 1 -40.36 -16.28 -1.12
N LYS A 2 -39.42 -16.08 -2.06
CA LYS A 2 -38.13 -15.39 -1.82
C LYS A 2 -38.26 -14.00 -1.18
N GLN A 3 -39.18 -13.17 -1.66
CA GLN A 3 -39.38 -11.81 -1.14
C GLN A 3 -39.87 -11.77 0.32
N LYS A 4 -40.77 -12.68 0.71
CA LYS A 4 -41.27 -12.79 2.10
C LYS A 4 -40.17 -13.27 3.04
N PHE A 5 -39.32 -14.20 2.59
CA PHE A 5 -38.16 -14.65 3.35
C PHE A 5 -37.14 -13.52 3.53
N LEU A 6 -36.76 -12.83 2.45
CA LEU A 6 -35.85 -11.69 2.51
C LEU A 6 -36.37 -10.59 3.45
N ASN A 7 -37.64 -10.21 3.36
CA ASN A 7 -38.23 -9.20 4.25
C ASN A 7 -38.26 -9.65 5.72
N LYS A 8 -38.53 -10.94 6.00
CA LYS A 8 -38.58 -11.48 7.38
C LYS A 8 -37.21 -11.46 8.07
N TYR A 9 -36.13 -11.65 7.32
CA TYR A 9 -34.76 -11.67 7.85
C TYR A 9 -33.96 -10.39 7.54
N GLN A 10 -34.55 -9.42 6.84
CA GLN A 10 -33.93 -8.13 6.53
C GLN A 10 -33.50 -7.41 7.81
N ASP A 11 -34.32 -7.48 8.86
CA ASP A 11 -34.03 -6.85 10.14
C ASP A 11 -33.07 -7.67 11.01
N TYR A 12 -32.92 -8.98 10.77
CA TYR A 12 -31.88 -9.80 11.40
C TYR A 12 -30.47 -9.46 10.88
N CYS A 13 -30.37 -9.07 9.60
CA CYS A 13 -29.12 -8.58 9.03
C CYS A 13 -28.88 -7.10 9.37
N ARG A 14 -29.92 -6.30 9.65
CA ARG A 14 -29.81 -4.97 10.25
C ARG A 14 -29.54 -5.09 11.74
N THR A 15 -28.35 -5.57 12.10
CA THR A 15 -27.78 -5.15 13.37
C THR A 15 -27.93 -3.63 13.46
N ARG A 16 -28.37 -3.20 14.63
CA ARG A 16 -28.87 -1.89 15.05
C ARG A 16 -27.76 -0.82 14.97
N GLU A 17 -27.11 -0.71 13.82
CA GLU A 17 -26.08 0.25 13.50
C GLU A 17 -26.75 1.62 13.51
N LYS A 18 -26.44 2.36 14.57
CA LYS A 18 -27.12 3.62 14.88
C LYS A 18 -26.85 4.60 13.74
N LYS A 19 -27.81 5.46 13.44
CA LYS A 19 -27.77 6.56 12.45
C LYS A 19 -26.42 7.30 12.34
N GLU A 20 -25.68 7.35 13.44
CA GLU A 20 -24.39 8.02 13.56
C GLU A 20 -23.18 7.21 13.07
N GLU A 21 -23.31 5.89 12.89
CA GLU A 21 -22.19 5.03 12.51
C GLU A 21 -21.66 5.38 11.12
N LEU A 22 -22.53 5.68 10.15
CA LEU A 22 -22.13 6.09 8.81
C LEU A 22 -21.23 7.35 8.83
N PHE A 23 -21.59 8.34 9.66
CA PHE A 23 -20.86 9.61 9.77
C PHE A 23 -19.62 9.54 10.66
N LYS A 24 -19.48 8.46 11.43
CA LYS A 24 -18.34 8.18 12.32
C LYS A 24 -17.44 7.08 11.75
N MET A 25 -17.66 6.64 10.51
CA MET A 25 -16.83 5.63 9.88
C MET A 25 -15.43 6.15 9.65
N MET A 26 -14.46 5.46 10.24
CA MET A 26 -13.04 5.65 9.97
C MET A 26 -12.47 4.40 9.29
N GLN A 27 -11.46 4.59 8.45
CA GLN A 27 -10.65 3.52 7.88
C GLN A 27 -9.82 2.87 9.01
N LYS A 28 -9.86 1.54 9.10
CA LYS A 28 -9.09 0.78 10.10
C LYS A 28 -7.60 0.70 9.71
N GLU A 29 -6.74 0.33 10.65
CA GLU A 29 -5.28 0.31 10.43
C GLU A 29 -4.84 -0.61 9.28
N ASP A 30 -5.39 -1.83 9.24
CA ASP A 30 -5.11 -2.86 8.23
C ASP A 30 -6.08 -2.85 7.04
N GLU A 31 -7.04 -1.92 7.04
CA GLU A 31 -8.07 -1.85 6.00
C GLU A 31 -7.57 -1.04 4.80
N ASN A 32 -7.64 -1.67 3.64
CA ASN A 32 -7.28 -1.01 2.39
C ASN A 32 -8.41 -0.06 1.92
N LEU A 33 -8.11 0.82 0.97
CA LEU A 33 -9.05 1.85 0.51
C LEU A 33 -10.29 1.27 -0.19
N GLU A 34 -10.13 0.20 -0.95
CA GLU A 34 -11.23 -0.55 -1.59
C GLU A 34 -12.15 -1.18 -0.53
N ASP A 35 -11.59 -1.89 0.46
CA ASP A 35 -12.37 -2.49 1.55
C ASP A 35 -13.15 -1.43 2.35
N PHE A 36 -12.52 -0.29 2.63
CA PHE A 36 -13.17 0.82 3.32
C PHE A 36 -14.35 1.39 2.52
N VAL A 37 -14.15 1.60 1.21
CA VAL A 37 -15.21 2.08 0.32
C VAL A 37 -16.37 1.08 0.22
N GLU A 38 -16.07 -0.21 0.12
CA GLU A 38 -17.10 -1.26 0.10
C GLU A 38 -17.91 -1.29 1.40
N ARG A 39 -17.23 -1.18 2.55
CA ARG A 39 -17.89 -1.09 3.85
C ARG A 39 -18.77 0.16 3.96
N LEU A 40 -18.31 1.30 3.45
CA LEU A 40 -19.11 2.53 3.41
C LEU A 40 -20.37 2.37 2.56
N GLN A 41 -20.25 1.76 1.37
CA GLN A 41 -21.38 1.50 0.48
C GLN A 41 -22.38 0.50 1.08
N TYR A 42 -21.87 -0.55 1.71
CA TYR A 42 -22.68 -1.53 2.41
C TYR A 42 -23.48 -0.89 3.56
N ASN A 43 -22.83 -0.04 4.36
CA ASN A 43 -23.48 0.67 5.46
C ASN A 43 -24.49 1.69 4.96
N LEU A 44 -24.23 2.38 3.83
CA LEU A 44 -25.17 3.29 3.20
C LEU A 44 -26.47 2.57 2.80
N GLN A 45 -26.37 1.40 2.16
CA GLN A 45 -27.53 0.58 1.74
C GLN A 45 -28.39 0.13 2.93
N ARG A 46 -27.77 -0.07 4.08
CA ARG A 46 -28.45 -0.49 5.32
C ARG A 46 -28.97 0.67 6.15
N SER A 47 -28.48 1.89 5.91
CA SER A 47 -28.83 3.07 6.66
C SER A 47 -30.29 3.52 6.40
N ILE A 48 -30.79 4.38 7.29
CA ILE A 48 -32.09 5.04 7.16
C ILE A 48 -32.06 6.12 6.04
N HIS A 49 -30.87 6.40 5.49
CA HIS A 49 -30.63 7.42 4.47
C HIS A 49 -30.09 6.78 3.18
N PRO A 50 -30.90 6.02 2.42
CA PRO A 50 -30.45 5.44 1.16
C PRO A 50 -30.11 6.49 0.09
N ASN A 51 -30.65 7.71 0.22
CA ASN A 51 -30.55 8.78 -0.77
C ASN A 51 -29.64 9.94 -0.32
N VAL A 52 -28.51 9.65 0.32
CA VAL A 52 -27.51 10.68 0.65
C VAL A 52 -26.89 11.23 -0.65
N SER A 53 -26.71 12.55 -0.74
CA SER A 53 -26.09 13.16 -1.92
C SER A 53 -24.63 12.74 -2.07
N LYS A 54 -24.16 12.71 -3.32
CA LYS A 54 -22.74 12.37 -3.62
C LYS A 54 -21.75 13.30 -2.93
N ASP A 55 -22.10 14.58 -2.75
CA ASP A 55 -21.25 15.54 -2.04
C ASP A 55 -21.11 15.19 -0.56
N ILE A 56 -22.21 14.81 0.10
CA ILE A 56 -22.17 14.37 1.49
C ILE A 56 -21.39 13.05 1.61
N LEU A 57 -21.59 12.10 0.68
CA LEU A 57 -20.84 10.84 0.65
C LEU A 57 -19.34 11.08 0.44
N LYS A 58 -18.98 12.05 -0.41
CA LYS A 58 -17.60 12.49 -0.60
C LYS A 58 -17.01 13.04 0.69
N THR A 59 -17.73 13.90 1.40
CA THR A 59 -17.28 14.42 2.69
C THR A 59 -17.09 13.31 3.72
N ILE A 60 -18.04 12.37 3.82
CA ILE A 60 -17.94 11.22 4.73
C ILE A 60 -16.72 10.36 4.39
N LEU A 61 -16.54 10.05 3.10
CA LEU A 61 -15.42 9.26 2.61
C LEU A 61 -14.09 9.92 2.97
N LEU A 62 -13.89 11.18 2.56
CA LEU A 62 -12.62 11.88 2.77
C LEU A 62 -12.30 12.11 4.25
N LYS A 63 -13.32 12.36 5.09
CA LYS A 63 -13.14 12.50 6.55
C LYS A 63 -12.80 11.17 7.21
N GLY A 64 -13.30 10.06 6.67
CA GLY A 64 -13.08 8.72 7.22
C GLY A 64 -11.76 8.08 6.79
N VAL A 65 -11.18 8.50 5.66
CA VAL A 65 -9.88 8.01 5.18
C VAL A 65 -8.77 8.56 6.07
N ARG A 66 -7.77 7.73 6.40
CA ARG A 66 -6.59 8.15 7.18
C ARG A 66 -5.70 9.10 6.40
N ASP A 67 -5.01 9.99 7.10
CA ASP A 67 -4.11 11.00 6.51
C ASP A 67 -3.08 10.40 5.54
N ASN A 68 -2.44 9.29 5.93
CA ASN A 68 -1.47 8.59 5.09
C ASN A 68 -2.06 8.11 3.74
N SER A 69 -3.34 7.74 3.75
CA SER A 69 -4.06 7.28 2.57
C SER A 69 -4.59 8.48 1.76
N LEU A 70 -4.95 9.59 2.44
CA LEU A 70 -5.30 10.86 1.78
C LEU A 70 -4.10 11.44 1.02
N ASP A 71 -2.91 11.45 1.61
CA ASP A 71 -1.69 11.92 0.95
C ASP A 71 -1.39 11.09 -0.31
N MET A 72 -1.54 9.77 -0.21
CA MET A 72 -1.41 8.87 -1.37
C MET A 72 -2.44 9.18 -2.45
N LEU A 73 -3.71 9.39 -2.06
CA LEU A 73 -4.77 9.76 -2.98
C LEU A 73 -4.49 11.11 -3.65
N ASN A 74 -3.95 12.10 -2.92
CA ASN A 74 -3.58 13.39 -3.48
C ASN A 74 -2.43 13.29 -4.48
N MET A 75 -1.39 12.50 -4.17
CA MET A 75 -0.26 12.26 -5.07
C MET A 75 -0.71 11.57 -6.36
N LEU A 76 -1.62 10.60 -6.28
CA LEU A 76 -2.13 9.88 -7.46
C LEU A 76 -3.23 10.65 -8.18
N GLY A 77 -3.96 11.51 -7.47
CA GLY A 77 -5.13 12.26 -7.91
C GLY A 77 -4.83 13.66 -8.46
N LYS A 78 -3.70 13.86 -9.13
CA LYS A 78 -3.28 15.15 -9.73
C LYS A 78 -3.32 16.36 -8.77
N GLY A 79 -3.23 16.15 -7.46
CA GLY A 79 -3.29 17.20 -6.45
C GLY A 79 -4.46 17.01 -5.48
N ASP A 80 -5.20 18.08 -5.23
CA ASP A 80 -6.25 18.10 -4.20
C ASP A 80 -7.46 17.22 -4.57
N ILE A 81 -7.53 16.04 -3.95
CA ILE A 81 -8.58 15.03 -4.17
C ILE A 81 -9.97 15.54 -3.78
N SER A 82 -10.06 16.58 -2.94
CA SER A 82 -11.33 17.17 -2.54
C SER A 82 -12.03 17.94 -3.67
N LYS A 83 -11.36 18.18 -4.80
CA LYS A 83 -11.95 18.82 -5.99
C LYS A 83 -12.58 17.81 -6.95
N GLU A 84 -12.14 16.55 -6.91
CA GLU A 84 -12.61 15.48 -7.79
C GLU A 84 -14.05 15.04 -7.45
N SER A 85 -14.75 14.42 -8.40
CA SER A 85 -16.09 13.90 -8.15
C SER A 85 -16.06 12.67 -7.23
N TYR A 86 -17.17 12.39 -6.52
CA TYR A 86 -17.27 11.20 -5.66
C TYR A 86 -16.90 9.90 -6.40
N ASP A 87 -17.37 9.76 -7.65
CA ASP A 87 -17.14 8.55 -8.45
C ASP A 87 -15.65 8.41 -8.85
N GLU A 88 -14.98 9.52 -9.17
CA GLU A 88 -13.54 9.54 -9.46
C GLU A 88 -12.72 9.16 -8.23
N ILE A 89 -13.08 9.67 -7.05
CA ILE A 89 -12.42 9.35 -5.78
C ILE A 89 -12.61 7.86 -5.46
N VAL A 90 -13.81 7.32 -5.59
CA VAL A 90 -14.09 5.88 -5.41
C VAL A 90 -13.25 5.02 -6.36
N ASN A 91 -13.20 5.39 -7.64
CA ASN A 91 -12.39 4.68 -8.62
C ASN A 91 -10.89 4.79 -8.32
N LEU A 92 -10.43 5.94 -7.81
CA LEU A 92 -9.05 6.10 -7.36
C LEU A 92 -8.76 5.19 -6.17
N CYS A 93 -9.60 5.16 -5.14
CA CYS A 93 -9.47 4.25 -4.00
C CYS A 93 -9.31 2.78 -4.44
N LYS A 94 -10.16 2.31 -5.36
CA LYS A 94 -10.07 0.95 -5.94
C LYS A 94 -8.76 0.73 -6.68
N ARG A 95 -8.34 1.68 -7.52
CA ARG A 95 -7.06 1.60 -8.24
C ARG A 95 -5.86 1.62 -7.31
N CYS A 96 -5.90 2.40 -6.23
CA CYS A 96 -4.85 2.47 -5.22
C CYS A 96 -4.67 1.12 -4.53
N SER A 97 -5.76 0.48 -4.06
CA SER A 97 -5.69 -0.85 -3.45
C SER A 97 -5.16 -1.91 -4.41
N ARG A 98 -5.63 -1.91 -5.66
CA ARG A 98 -5.21 -2.88 -6.69
C ARG A 98 -3.79 -2.65 -7.19
N GLY A 99 -3.36 -1.39 -7.29
CA GLY A 99 -1.99 -1.00 -7.63
C GLY A 99 -1.01 -1.29 -6.49
N ALA A 100 -1.41 -1.06 -5.24
CA ALA A 100 -0.63 -1.43 -4.05
C ALA A 100 -0.48 -2.95 -3.91
N ALA A 101 -1.47 -3.76 -4.33
CA ALA A 101 -1.34 -5.21 -4.38
C ALA A 101 -0.27 -5.67 -5.39
N ARG A 102 -0.04 -4.91 -6.48
CA ARG A 102 1.05 -5.17 -7.45
C ARG A 102 2.40 -4.60 -7.00
N ASN A 103 2.39 -3.48 -6.28
CA ASN A 103 3.59 -2.76 -5.83
C ASN A 103 4.04 -3.12 -4.41
N LYS A 104 3.35 -4.03 -3.71
CA LYS A 104 3.77 -4.52 -2.38
C LYS A 104 5.14 -5.19 -2.38
N SER A 105 5.74 -5.47 -3.54
CA SER A 105 7.13 -5.90 -3.65
C SER A 105 8.16 -4.77 -3.60
N ASN A 106 7.78 -3.52 -3.90
CA ASN A 106 8.72 -2.40 -4.09
C ASN A 106 8.39 -1.22 -3.17
N SER A 107 8.42 -1.46 -1.86
CA SER A 107 8.47 -0.38 -0.87
C SER A 107 9.92 0.09 -0.71
N ARG A 108 10.45 0.83 -1.69
CA ARG A 108 11.57 1.77 -1.58
C ARG A 108 11.87 2.36 -2.96
N ASP A 109 11.62 3.66 -3.10
CA ASP A 109 12.29 4.64 -3.97
C ASP A 109 11.30 5.65 -4.58
N THR A 110 10.93 6.64 -3.78
CA THR A 110 10.30 7.89 -4.24
C THR A 110 11.37 8.89 -4.71
N THR A 111 12.25 8.48 -5.63
CA THR A 111 13.34 9.35 -6.13
C THR A 111 13.17 9.75 -7.59
N PHE A 112 12.17 9.22 -8.32
CA PHE A 112 11.97 9.54 -9.73
C PHE A 112 10.61 10.19 -9.98
N SER A 113 10.52 11.48 -9.68
CA SER A 113 9.51 12.37 -10.26
C SER A 113 10.14 13.72 -10.57
N ARG A 114 11.18 13.69 -11.40
CA ARG A 114 11.67 14.87 -12.11
C ARG A 114 12.19 14.46 -13.49
N VAL A 115 11.28 14.10 -14.39
CA VAL A 115 11.46 14.43 -15.81
C VAL A 115 10.14 15.02 -16.31
N GLN A 116 10.26 16.28 -16.71
CA GLN A 116 9.20 17.17 -17.12
C GLN A 116 8.57 16.76 -18.46
N LYS A 117 7.30 17.17 -18.60
CA LYS A 117 6.70 17.79 -19.81
C LYS A 117 7.56 17.70 -21.09
N SER A 118 7.02 17.02 -22.09
CA SER A 118 7.00 17.62 -23.41
C SER A 118 5.71 17.29 -24.14
N ALA A 119 5.21 18.30 -24.83
CA ALA A 119 3.93 18.32 -25.51
C ALA A 119 4.03 17.71 -26.91
N ASN A 120 2.88 17.24 -27.40
CA ASN A 120 2.55 16.90 -28.80
C ASN A 120 3.33 15.77 -29.50
N GLY A 121 2.57 14.91 -30.15
CA GLY A 121 3.04 13.96 -31.17
C GLY A 121 3.09 12.52 -30.64
N GLY A 122 2.33 11.63 -31.27
CA GLY A 122 2.30 10.21 -30.90
C GLY A 122 3.68 9.59 -31.00
N ALA A 123 4.16 9.00 -29.90
CA ALA A 123 5.42 8.28 -29.84
C ALA A 123 5.43 7.16 -30.89
N THR A 124 6.41 7.18 -31.78
CA THR A 124 6.58 6.15 -32.80
C THR A 124 7.15 4.88 -32.18
N ARG A 125 6.84 3.71 -32.75
CA ARG A 125 7.23 2.38 -32.23
C ARG A 125 8.73 2.23 -31.95
N ALA A 126 9.58 2.97 -32.68
CA ALA A 126 11.03 2.98 -32.49
C ALA A 126 11.47 3.71 -31.21
N GLU A 127 10.79 4.81 -30.85
CA GLU A 127 11.08 5.56 -29.62
C GLU A 127 10.68 4.77 -28.37
N ILE A 128 9.57 4.02 -28.45
CA ILE A 128 9.16 3.08 -27.39
C ILE A 128 10.18 1.95 -27.24
N GLY A 129 10.76 1.47 -28.35
CA GLY A 129 11.81 0.46 -28.33
C GLY A 129 13.08 0.94 -27.65
N ASN A 130 13.51 2.16 -27.94
CA ASN A 130 14.69 2.77 -27.32
C ASN A 130 14.49 3.02 -25.82
N LEU A 131 13.32 3.51 -25.41
CA LEU A 131 12.97 3.69 -24.00
C LEU A 131 12.97 2.36 -23.23
N LEU A 132 12.57 1.26 -23.87
CA LEU A 132 12.55 -0.05 -23.24
C LEU A 132 13.96 -0.62 -23.04
N GLU A 133 14.86 -0.43 -24.02
CA GLU A 133 16.25 -0.86 -23.89
C GLU A 133 17.02 0.00 -22.87
N GLU A 134 16.79 1.32 -22.84
CA GLU A 134 17.34 2.19 -21.79
C GLU A 134 16.87 1.74 -20.40
N PHE A 135 15.56 1.51 -20.22
CA PHE A 135 14.99 1.00 -18.98
C PHE A 135 15.61 -0.34 -18.55
N LYS A 136 15.80 -1.25 -19.49
CA LYS A 136 16.42 -2.56 -19.23
C LYS A 136 17.89 -2.41 -18.82
N THR A 137 18.65 -1.54 -19.48
CA THR A 137 20.05 -1.29 -19.11
C THR A 137 20.19 -0.65 -17.73
N GLU A 138 19.32 0.30 -17.38
CA GLU A 138 19.30 0.95 -16.07
C GLU A 138 18.89 -0.02 -14.95
N MET A 139 17.91 -0.89 -15.21
CA MET A 139 17.50 -1.93 -14.26
C MET A 139 18.63 -2.92 -14.00
N MET A 140 19.35 -3.35 -15.05
CA MET A 140 20.47 -4.29 -14.93
C MET A 140 21.68 -3.68 -14.21
N SER A 141 21.98 -2.40 -14.45
CA SER A 141 23.07 -1.71 -13.76
C SER A 141 22.75 -1.45 -12.28
N SER A 142 21.51 -1.08 -11.97
CA SER A 142 21.03 -0.95 -10.59
C SER A 142 21.07 -2.28 -9.84
N LEU A 143 20.64 -3.38 -10.47
CA LEU A 143 20.70 -4.72 -9.88
C LEU A 143 22.14 -5.15 -9.59
N ALA A 144 23.07 -4.89 -10.51
CA ALA A 144 24.48 -5.17 -10.31
C ALA A 144 25.05 -4.39 -9.10
N SER A 145 24.73 -3.10 -9.00
CA SER A 145 25.15 -2.27 -7.86
C SER A 145 24.60 -2.77 -6.52
N GLN A 146 23.32 -3.18 -6.49
CA GLN A 146 22.73 -3.76 -5.28
C GLN A 146 23.40 -5.07 -4.85
N MET A 147 23.76 -5.92 -5.82
CA MET A 147 24.50 -7.16 -5.56
C MET A 147 25.90 -6.90 -4.99
N ASP A 148 26.62 -5.92 -5.52
CA ASP A 148 27.93 -5.51 -5.00
C ASP A 148 27.81 -5.00 -3.56
N THR A 149 26.76 -4.22 -3.28
CA THR A 149 26.50 -3.68 -1.94
C THR A 149 26.22 -4.79 -0.92
N LEU A 150 25.48 -5.83 -1.32
CA LEU A 150 25.22 -7.01 -0.47
C LEU A 150 26.49 -7.82 -0.21
N GLN A 151 27.35 -7.98 -1.21
CA GLN A 151 28.63 -8.67 -1.02
C GLN A 151 29.56 -7.91 -0.06
N ILE A 152 29.61 -6.58 -0.15
CA ILE A 152 30.39 -5.75 0.76
C ILE A 152 29.86 -5.86 2.20
N LYS A 153 28.54 -5.79 2.40
CA LYS A 153 27.92 -5.96 3.72
C LYS A 153 28.18 -7.36 4.31
N LYS A 154 28.14 -8.41 3.48
CA LYS A 154 28.48 -9.76 3.90
C LYS A 154 29.93 -9.84 4.39
N LYS A 155 30.89 -9.29 3.64
CA LYS A 155 32.30 -9.24 4.07
C LYS A 155 32.49 -8.46 5.37
N HIS A 156 31.80 -7.33 5.55
CA HIS A 156 31.88 -6.56 6.80
C HIS A 156 31.33 -7.33 8.00
N ALA A 157 30.20 -8.01 7.84
CA ALA A 157 29.62 -8.85 8.87
C ALA A 157 30.51 -10.05 9.24
N GLU A 158 31.21 -10.64 8.26
CA GLU A 158 32.19 -11.71 8.50
C GLU A 158 33.40 -11.19 9.30
N VAL A 159 33.89 -9.98 9.01
CA VAL A 159 34.97 -9.34 9.78
C VAL A 159 34.51 -8.98 11.19
N GLU A 160 33.31 -8.43 11.35
CA GLU A 160 32.75 -8.07 12.67
C GLU A 160 32.52 -9.32 13.54
N ALA A 161 32.03 -10.41 12.95
CA ALA A 161 31.90 -11.69 13.64
C ALA A 161 33.25 -12.34 13.98
N ALA A 162 34.31 -12.04 13.23
CA ALA A 162 35.67 -12.46 13.57
C ALA A 162 36.29 -11.60 14.68
N LEU A 163 35.84 -10.34 14.83
CA LEU A 163 36.31 -9.40 15.85
C LEU A 163 35.53 -9.48 17.18
N SER A 164 34.40 -10.21 17.24
CA SER A 164 33.68 -10.41 18.49
C SER A 164 34.50 -11.29 19.44
N ILE A 165 35.20 -10.65 20.39
CA ILE A 165 36.04 -11.28 21.42
C ILE A 165 35.23 -12.19 22.36
N PHE A 166 33.91 -11.96 22.45
CA PHE A 166 33.00 -12.69 23.33
C PHE A 166 32.01 -13.55 22.55
N CYS A 167 31.91 -14.82 22.90
CA CYS A 167 30.97 -15.74 22.28
C CYS A 167 29.53 -15.40 22.69
N PRO A 168 28.59 -15.18 21.76
CA PRO A 168 27.22 -14.81 22.11
C PRO A 168 26.43 -15.94 22.79
N GLN A 169 26.88 -17.20 22.72
CA GLN A 169 26.21 -18.36 23.34
C GLN A 169 26.58 -18.56 24.81
N CYS A 170 27.87 -18.55 25.16
CA CYS A 170 28.36 -18.78 26.53
C CYS A 170 28.84 -17.49 27.21
N ARG A 171 28.98 -16.38 26.48
CA ARG A 171 29.50 -15.08 26.93
C ARG A 171 30.96 -15.09 27.42
N ASP A 172 31.70 -16.17 27.16
CA ASP A 172 33.13 -16.27 27.46
C ASP A 172 34.02 -15.74 26.32
N LYS A 173 35.29 -15.44 26.64
CA LYS A 173 36.28 -14.90 25.69
C LYS A 173 36.80 -15.97 24.72
N HIS A 174 36.04 -16.24 23.67
CA HIS A 174 36.52 -16.98 22.50
C HIS A 174 35.63 -16.69 21.28
N PRO A 175 36.13 -16.93 20.05
CA PRO A 175 35.31 -16.86 18.85
C PRO A 175 34.15 -17.87 18.91
N LYS A 176 33.01 -17.54 18.31
CA LYS A 176 31.83 -18.41 18.30
C LYS A 176 32.11 -19.83 17.76
N ARG A 177 33.04 -19.96 16.80
CA ARG A 177 33.40 -21.26 16.17
C ARG A 177 34.18 -22.21 17.08
N GLU A 178 34.73 -21.71 18.19
CA GLU A 178 35.49 -22.48 19.17
C GLU A 178 34.66 -22.73 20.45
N CYS A 179 33.34 -22.51 20.38
CA CYS A 179 32.47 -22.64 21.53
C CYS A 179 32.40 -24.07 22.06
N PRO A 180 32.74 -24.33 23.33
CA PRO A 180 32.68 -25.66 23.92
C PRO A 180 31.23 -26.17 24.04
N LEU A 181 30.22 -25.29 23.91
CA LEU A 181 28.80 -25.68 23.86
C LEU A 181 28.35 -26.17 22.48
N ASP A 182 29.05 -25.80 21.39
CA ASP A 182 28.82 -26.34 20.05
C ASP A 182 29.48 -27.73 19.87
N ARG A 183 30.30 -28.17 20.85
CA ARG A 183 30.96 -29.48 20.88
C ARG A 183 30.39 -30.41 21.97
N LYS A 184 29.08 -30.42 22.19
CA LYS A 184 28.44 -31.55 22.87
C LYS A 184 28.02 -32.60 21.83
N PRO A 185 28.32 -33.89 22.04
CA PRO A 185 27.86 -34.97 21.18
C PRO A 185 26.33 -35.07 21.15
#